data_AF-A0A523AWM8-F1
#
_entry.id   AF-A0A523AWM8-F1
#
_cell.length_a   1.000
_cell.length_b   1.000
_cell.length_c   1.000
_cell.angle_alpha   90.00
_cell.angle_beta   90.00
_cell.angle_gamma   90.00
#
_symmetry.space_group_name_H-M   'P 1'
#
loop_
_entity.id
_entity.type
_entity.pdbx_description
1 polymer ?
#
loop_
_entity_poly.entity_id
_entity_poly.type
_entity_poly.pdbx_seq_one_letter_code
_entity_poly.pdbx_strand_id
1 'polypeptide(L)' 'MPRCSVCGKEVGEEEAIRCWECGKTYCPGCANRDPTIRELGVCPDCEETYEAEEDYGEWE' A
#
# COMPACT_ATOMS: atom_id res chain seq x y z
N MET A 1 -7.78 11.18 -14.08
CA MET A 1 -8.23 10.74 -12.75
C MET A 1 -7.50 9.45 -12.42
N PRO A 2 -6.82 9.35 -11.26
CA PRO A 2 -6.14 8.13 -10.86
C PRO A 2 -7.14 6.97 -10.67
N ARG A 3 -6.66 5.74 -10.84
CA ARG A 3 -7.44 4.51 -10.63
C ARG A 3 -6.87 3.70 -9.49
N CYS A 4 -7.75 3.10 -8.69
CA CYS A 4 -7.34 2.18 -7.64
C CYS A 4 -6.73 0.92 -8.25
N SER A 5 -5.53 0.57 -7.80
CA SER A 5 -4.76 -0.59 -8.28
C SER A 5 -5.35 -1.92 -7.82
N VAL A 6 -6.27 -1.91 -6.85
CA VAL A 6 -6.93 -3.11 -6.29
C VAL A 6 -8.26 -3.39 -6.98
N CYS A 7 -9.15 -2.41 -7.05
CA CYS A 7 -10.52 -2.60 -7.56
C CYS A 7 -10.79 -1.91 -8.91
N GLY A 8 -9.83 -1.17 -9.47
CA GLY A 8 -9.97 -0.48 -10.76
C GLY A 8 -10.85 0.77 -10.76
N LYS A 9 -11.47 1.12 -9.61
CA LYS A 9 -12.34 2.28 -9.46
C LYS A 9 -11.56 3.59 -9.67
N GLU A 10 -12.15 4.54 -10.38
CA GLU A 10 -11.62 5.91 -10.47
C GLU A 10 -11.73 6.62 -9.11
N VAL A 11 -10.68 7.36 -8.77
CA VAL A 11 -10.55 8.07 -7.49
C VAL A 11 -10.28 9.54 -7.80
N GLY A 12 -10.87 10.44 -7.01
CA GLY A 12 -10.53 11.86 -7.05
C GLY A 12 -9.05 12.05 -6.70
N GLU A 13 -8.40 13.05 -7.28
CA GLU A 13 -6.96 13.27 -7.06
C GLU A 13 -6.65 13.61 -5.59
N GLU A 14 -7.57 14.30 -4.92
CA GLU A 14 -7.51 14.64 -3.48
C GLU A 14 -7.80 13.44 -2.55
N GLU A 15 -8.56 12.45 -3.01
CA GLU A 15 -8.93 11.25 -2.25
C GLU A 15 -7.99 10.06 -2.54
N ALA A 16 -7.11 10.20 -3.52
CA ALA A 16 -6.20 9.15 -3.96
C ALA A 16 -5.07 8.95 -2.95
N ILE A 17 -5.10 7.82 -2.26
CA ILE A 17 -4.05 7.40 -1.34
C ILE A 17 -2.97 6.69 -2.17
N ARG A 18 -1.71 7.04 -2.02
CA ARG A 18 -0.61 6.47 -2.81
C ARG A 18 0.44 5.85 -1.91
N CYS A 19 0.91 4.68 -2.30
CA CYS A 19 2.10 4.08 -1.71
C CYS A 19 3.32 4.92 -2.09
N TRP A 20 4.12 5.34 -1.10
CA TRP A 20 5.32 6.15 -1.37
C TRP A 20 6.45 5.35 -2.03
N GLU A 21 6.49 4.04 -1.83
CA GLU A 21 7.49 3.13 -2.39
C GLU A 21 7.23 2.78 -3.86
N CYS A 22 6.08 2.16 -4.16
CA CYS A 22 5.78 1.66 -5.50
C CYS A 22 4.87 2.57 -6.34
N GLY A 23 4.34 3.65 -5.75
CA GLY A 23 3.44 4.59 -6.43
C GLY A 23 2.03 4.05 -6.73
N LYS A 24 1.69 2.82 -6.30
CA LYS A 24 0.34 2.26 -6.45
C LYS A 24 -0.68 3.19 -5.81
N THR A 25 -1.80 3.42 -6.50
CA THR A 25 -2.91 4.24 -6.00
C THR A 25 -4.02 3.37 -5.42
N TYR A 26 -4.63 3.83 -4.33
CA TYR A 26 -5.68 3.16 -3.56
C TYR A 26 -6.88 4.10 -3.39
N CYS A 27 -8.09 3.56 -3.54
CA CYS A 27 -9.30 4.28 -3.17
C CYS A 27 -9.53 4.19 -1.64
N PRO A 28 -10.25 5.16 -1.04
CA PRO A 28 -10.55 5.13 0.40
C PRO A 28 -11.20 3.83 0.87
N GLY A 29 -12.02 3.18 0.03
CA GLY A 29 -12.65 1.90 0.37
C GLY A 29 -11.65 0.76 0.51
N CYS A 30 -10.73 0.62 -0.44
CA CYS A 30 -9.67 -0.40 -0.36
C CYS A 30 -8.68 -0.11 0.77
N ALA A 31 -8.33 1.16 0.98
CA ALA A 31 -7.46 1.60 2.07
C ALA A 31 -8.12 1.50 3.47
N ASN A 32 -9.44 1.36 3.56
CA ASN A 32 -10.12 1.06 4.83
C ASN A 32 -10.18 -0.44 5.11
N ARG A 33 -10.26 -1.26 4.06
CA ARG A 33 -10.24 -2.72 4.20
C ARG A 33 -8.86 -3.21 4.63
N ASP A 34 -7.83 -2.48 4.22
CA ASP A 34 -6.44 -2.76 4.50
C ASP A 34 -5.75 -1.47 4.98
N PRO A 35 -5.68 -1.24 6.30
CA PRO A 35 -5.26 0.02 6.87
C PRO A 35 -3.74 0.25 6.81
N THR A 36 -2.93 -0.74 6.43
CA THR A 36 -1.46 -0.61 6.32
C THR A 36 -1.06 0.65 5.53
N ILE A 37 -1.70 0.87 4.36
CA ILE A 37 -1.43 2.04 3.52
C ILE A 37 -1.80 3.37 4.20
N ARG A 38 -2.72 3.37 5.16
CA ARG A 38 -3.12 4.55 5.91
C ARG A 38 -2.26 4.77 7.15
N GLU A 39 -1.81 3.70 7.78
CA GLU A 39 -1.01 3.75 9.02
C GLU A 39 0.47 3.98 8.72
N LEU A 40 1.02 3.27 7.73
CA LEU A 40 2.44 3.29 7.37
C LEU A 40 2.74 4.09 6.09
N GLY A 41 1.71 4.39 5.28
CA GLY A 41 1.91 5.02 3.97
C GLY A 41 2.45 4.07 2.89
N VAL A 42 2.77 2.82 3.23
CA VAL A 42 3.18 1.76 2.29
C VAL A 42 2.05 0.76 2.06
N CYS A 43 1.97 0.18 0.87
CA CYS A 43 1.00 -0.89 0.64
C CYS A 43 1.48 -2.21 1.28
N PRO A 44 0.57 -3.16 1.56
CA PRO A 44 0.91 -4.45 2.17
C PRO A 44 2.00 -5.20 1.42
N ASP A 45 1.95 -5.16 0.10
CA ASP A 45 2.97 -5.77 -0.78
C ASP A 45 4.38 -5.19 -0.56
N CYS A 46 4.48 -3.91 -0.18
CA CYS A 46 5.75 -3.26 0.16
C CYS A 46 6.10 -3.42 1.64
N GLU A 47 5.11 -3.48 2.54
CA GLU A 47 5.32 -3.81 3.97
C GLU A 47 5.92 -5.20 4.13
N GLU A 48 5.36 -6.21 3.47
CA GLU A 48 5.83 -7.60 3.53
C GLU A 48 7.27 -7.74 3.02
N THR A 49 7.72 -6.82 2.15
CA THR A 49 9.14 -6.76 1.76
C THR A 49 10.01 -6.31 2.93
N TYR A 50 9.55 -5.42 3.80
CA TYR A 50 10.29 -5.04 5.01
C TYR A 50 10.28 -6.14 6.08
N GLU A 51 9.18 -6.88 6.25
CA GLU A 51 9.16 -8.02 7.19
C GLU A 51 10.02 -9.20 6.72
N ALA A 52 10.13 -9.42 5.41
CA ALA A 52 11.05 -10.41 4.84
C ALA A 52 12.54 -9.99 4.93
N GLU A 53 12.82 -8.69 5.06
CA GLU A 53 14.17 -8.13 5.22
C GLU A 53 14.52 -7.90 6.71
N GLU A 54 13.71 -8.38 7.67
CA GLU A 54 14.10 -8.53 9.08
C GLU A 54 14.22 -10.01 9.51
N ASP A 55 14.19 -10.96 8.56
CA ASP A 55 14.43 -12.41 8.81
C ASP A 55 15.85 -12.87 8.43
N TYR A 56 16.75 -11.97 7.99
CA TYR A 56 18.17 -12.31 7.75
C TYR A 56 18.98 -12.39 9.05
N GLY A 57 18.44 -13.07 10.07
CA GLY A 57 18.96 -13.09 11.44
C GLY A 57 18.86 -14.41 12.20
N GLU A 58 18.59 -15.55 11.55
CA GLU A 58 18.86 -16.88 12.14
C GLU A 58 19.42 -17.86 11.08
N TRP A 59 20.65 -17.61 10.64
CA TRP A 59 21.53 -18.70 10.21
C TRP A 59 22.87 -18.64 10.94
N GLU A 60 23.08 -19.71 11.70
CA GLU A 60 24.30 -20.24 12.34
C GLU A 60 24.84 -19.57 13.62
#